data_AF-M0QFB6-F1
#
_entry.id   AF-M0QFB6-F1
#
_cell.length_a   1.000
_cell.length_b   1.000
_cell.length_c   1.000
_cell.angle_alpha   90.00
_cell.angle_beta   90.00
_cell.angle_gamma   90.00
#
_symmetry.space_group_name_H-M   'P 1'
#
loop_
_entity.id
_entity.type
_entity.pdbx_description
1 polymer ?
#
loop_
_entity_poly.entity_id
_entity_poly.type
_entity_poly.pdbx_seq_one_letter_code
_entity_poly.pdbx_strand_id
1 'polypeptide(L)'
;MQNWNLVFGLGLAAATVAVIAYVRYRSRETAVLHRDTDLARSLRELAGDDAVRLAAIDEFELSVFQRLFYASVIGPRLRSAAWALLGAVLATAGALVTGGDGLVQSTAHIAAIILAIAFAVGALAFGALAIYHAATTPRVSFADSYAEAESDDD
;
A
#
# COMPACT_ATOMS: atom_id res chain seq x y z
N MET A 1 24.88 26.78 9.66
CA MET A 1 24.13 26.47 8.41
C MET A 1 24.56 25.14 7.79
N GLN A 2 25.86 24.83 7.72
CA GLN A 2 26.37 23.60 7.08
C GLN A 2 25.82 22.29 7.70
N ASN A 3 25.69 22.24 9.03
CA ASN A 3 25.19 21.06 9.76
C ASN A 3 23.71 20.78 9.46
N TRP A 4 22.92 21.84 9.26
CA TRP A 4 21.48 21.74 8.99
C TRP A 4 21.21 21.18 7.59
N ASN A 5 21.95 21.65 6.57
CA ASN A 5 21.83 21.12 5.21
C ASN A 5 22.19 19.63 5.15
N LEU A 6 23.19 19.23 5.94
CA LEU A 6 23.63 17.83 6.02
C LEU A 6 22.57 16.95 6.69
N VAL A 7 21.92 17.44 7.75
CA VAL A 7 20.78 16.75 8.39
C VAL A 7 19.58 16.62 7.45
N PHE A 8 19.21 17.68 6.72
CA PHE A 8 18.13 17.61 5.74
C PHE A 8 18.44 16.65 4.60
N GLY A 9 19.67 16.67 4.07
CA GLY A 9 20.10 15.74 3.01
C GLY A 9 20.07 14.28 3.46
N LEU A 10 20.58 13.98 4.66
CA LEU A 10 20.53 12.63 5.23
C LEU A 10 19.10 12.18 5.52
N GLY A 11 18.25 13.07 6.04
CA GLY A 11 16.84 12.78 6.31
C GLY A 11 16.08 12.43 5.03
N LEU A 12 16.34 13.14 3.93
CA LEU A 12 15.72 12.91 2.63
C LEU A 12 16.21 11.60 1.98
N ALA A 13 17.50 11.28 2.13
CA ALA A 13 18.03 9.97 1.73
C ALA A 13 17.39 8.83 2.55
N ALA A 14 17.28 8.99 3.87
CA ALA A 14 16.64 8.02 4.76
C ALA A 14 15.16 7.81 4.39
N ALA A 15 14.41 8.90 4.13
CA ALA A 15 13.02 8.82 3.69
C ALA A 15 12.88 8.07 2.35
N THR A 16 13.78 8.32 1.41
CA THR A 16 13.84 7.62 0.12
C THR A 16 14.03 6.12 0.33
N VAL A 17 15.02 5.73 1.13
CA VAL A 17 15.30 4.31 1.45
C VAL A 17 14.11 3.67 2.16
N ALA A 18 13.48 4.36 3.11
CA ALA A 18 12.31 3.87 3.83
C ALA A 18 11.12 3.60 2.90
N VAL A 19 10.84 4.51 1.96
CA VAL A 19 9.75 4.34 0.97
C VAL A 19 10.06 3.16 0.04
N ILE A 20 11.29 3.04 -0.45
CA ILE A 20 11.70 1.89 -1.28
C ILE A 20 11.54 0.58 -0.51
N ALA A 21 12.02 0.53 0.74
CA ALA A 21 11.91 -0.65 1.60
C ALA A 21 10.45 -1.02 1.86
N TYR A 22 9.58 -0.03 2.16
CA TYR A 22 8.15 -0.21 2.33
C TYR A 22 7.48 -0.81 1.09
N VAL A 23 7.72 -0.22 -0.08
CA VAL A 23 7.14 -0.69 -1.34
C VAL A 23 7.60 -2.12 -1.65
N ARG A 24 8.88 -2.42 -1.43
CA ARG A 24 9.44 -3.75 -1.65
C ARG A 24 8.88 -4.78 -0.68
N TYR A 25 8.74 -4.43 0.61
CA TYR A 25 8.08 -5.28 1.59
C TYR A 25 6.65 -5.61 1.17
N ARG A 26 5.86 -4.60 0.79
CA ARG A 26 4.49 -4.79 0.31
C ARG A 26 4.39 -5.62 -0.97
N SER A 27 5.33 -5.48 -1.91
CA SER A 27 5.35 -6.35 -3.10
C SER A 27 5.64 -7.82 -2.78
N ARG A 28 6.46 -8.09 -1.75
CA ARG A 28 6.76 -9.46 -1.31
C ARG A 28 5.56 -10.10 -0.64
N GLU A 29 4.79 -9.32 0.13
CA GLU A 29 3.56 -9.78 0.76
C GLU A 29 2.54 -10.26 -0.29
N THR A 30 2.39 -9.56 -1.41
CA THR A 30 1.52 -10.00 -2.52
C THR A 30 2.00 -11.33 -3.13
N ALA A 31 3.31 -11.51 -3.28
CA ALA A 31 3.86 -12.77 -3.80
C ALA A 31 3.66 -13.95 -2.83
N VAL A 32 3.70 -13.70 -1.52
CA VAL A 32 3.37 -14.72 -0.49
C VAL A 32 1.90 -15.09 -0.57
N LEU A 33 0.99 -14.12 -0.69
CA LEU A 33 -0.45 -14.39 -0.82
C LEU A 33 -0.78 -15.24 -2.05
N HIS A 34 -0.13 -15.01 -3.18
CA HIS A 34 -0.29 -15.87 -4.37
C HIS A 34 0.15 -17.31 -4.11
N ARG A 35 1.28 -17.49 -3.39
CA ARG A 35 1.74 -18.81 -2.99
C ARG A 35 0.77 -19.49 -2.02
N ASP A 36 0.19 -18.74 -1.09
CA ASP A 36 -0.78 -19.25 -0.13
C ASP A 36 -2.07 -19.71 -0.82
N THR A 37 -2.53 -19.03 -1.87
CA THR A 37 -3.65 -19.51 -2.71
C THR A 37 -3.33 -20.79 -3.46
N ASP A 38 -2.11 -20.96 -3.98
CA ASP A 38 -1.71 -22.20 -4.65
C ASP A 38 -1.59 -23.35 -3.64
N LEU A 39 -1.09 -23.06 -2.44
CA LEU A 39 -1.01 -24.01 -1.34
C LEU A 39 -2.41 -24.47 -0.92
N ALA A 40 -3.38 -23.56 -0.75
CA ALA A 40 -4.76 -23.89 -0.44
C ALA A 40 -5.36 -24.88 -1.44
N ARG A 41 -5.22 -24.60 -2.75
CA ARG A 41 -5.66 -25.50 -3.82
C ARG A 41 -5.03 -26.89 -3.68
N SER A 42 -3.71 -26.95 -3.47
CA SER A 42 -3.01 -28.24 -3.34
C SER A 42 -3.42 -29.03 -2.09
N LEU A 43 -3.68 -28.34 -0.98
CA LEU A 43 -4.16 -28.97 0.24
C LEU A 43 -5.57 -29.53 0.07
N ARG A 44 -6.43 -28.82 -0.68
CA ARG A 44 -7.79 -29.27 -0.97
C ARG A 44 -7.81 -30.50 -1.86
N GLU A 45 -6.95 -30.55 -2.87
CA GLU A 45 -6.74 -31.75 -3.69
C GLU A 45 -6.23 -32.93 -2.84
N LEU A 46 -5.36 -32.69 -1.86
CA LEU A 46 -4.84 -33.71 -0.94
C LEU A 46 -5.84 -34.14 0.16
N ALA A 47 -6.82 -33.30 0.49
CA ALA A 47 -7.81 -33.58 1.52
C ALA A 47 -8.86 -34.60 1.03
N GLY A 48 -9.16 -34.61 -0.27
CA GLY A 48 -10.21 -35.47 -0.82
C GLY A 48 -11.56 -35.18 -0.13
N ASP A 49 -12.21 -36.24 0.35
CA ASP A 49 -13.52 -36.18 1.02
C ASP A 49 -13.42 -36.15 2.57
N ASP A 50 -12.23 -35.93 3.15
CA ASP A 50 -12.08 -35.83 4.60
C ASP A 50 -12.64 -34.49 5.12
N ALA A 51 -13.81 -34.56 5.75
CA ALA A 51 -14.55 -33.41 6.26
C ALA A 51 -13.76 -32.54 7.25
N VAL A 52 -12.89 -33.14 8.08
CA VAL A 52 -12.11 -32.36 9.08
C VAL A 52 -10.99 -31.60 8.40
N ARG A 53 -10.33 -32.22 7.41
CA ARG A 53 -9.27 -31.57 6.63
C ARG A 53 -9.85 -30.47 5.75
N LEU A 54 -11.02 -30.68 5.15
CA LEU A 54 -11.73 -29.66 4.38
C LEU A 54 -12.09 -28.44 5.25
N ALA A 55 -12.64 -28.65 6.45
CA ALA A 55 -12.96 -27.56 7.37
C ALA A 55 -11.73 -26.71 7.76
N ALA A 56 -10.58 -27.36 8.01
CA ALA A 56 -9.33 -26.65 8.30
C ALA A 56 -8.81 -25.85 7.09
N ILE A 57 -9.03 -26.34 5.87
CA ILE A 57 -8.66 -25.65 4.63
C ILE A 57 -9.59 -24.47 4.36
N ASP A 58 -10.90 -24.60 4.63
CA ASP A 58 -11.86 -23.51 4.47
C ASP A 58 -11.48 -22.31 5.36
N GLU A 59 -11.09 -22.55 6.62
CA GLU A 59 -10.59 -21.49 7.52
C GLU A 59 -9.30 -20.83 7.00
N PHE A 60 -8.37 -21.64 6.46
CA PHE A 60 -7.15 -21.13 5.86
C PHE A 60 -7.45 -20.27 4.61
N GLU A 61 -8.28 -20.77 3.69
CA GLU A 61 -8.72 -20.06 2.49
C GLU A 61 -9.41 -18.74 2.84
N LEU A 62 -10.26 -18.75 3.87
CA LEU A 62 -10.93 -17.55 4.36
C LEU A 62 -9.94 -16.46 4.74
N SER A 63 -8.92 -16.81 5.54
CA SER A 63 -7.88 -15.88 5.98
C SER A 63 -7.06 -15.32 4.80
N VAL A 64 -6.81 -16.16 3.79
CA VAL A 64 -6.06 -15.80 2.58
C VAL A 64 -6.89 -14.87 1.70
N PHE A 65 -8.17 -15.16 1.48
CA PHE A 65 -9.08 -14.32 0.68
C PHE A 65 -9.30 -12.95 1.31
N GLN A 66 -9.46 -12.87 2.64
CA GLN A 66 -9.56 -11.59 3.35
C GLN A 66 -8.32 -10.71 3.12
N ARG A 67 -7.12 -11.31 3.21
CA ARG A 67 -5.86 -10.59 2.96
C ARG A 67 -5.67 -10.22 1.50
N LEU A 68 -6.10 -11.07 0.57
CA LEU A 68 -6.08 -10.80 -0.89
C LEU A 68 -6.99 -9.62 -1.26
N PHE A 69 -8.16 -9.52 -0.64
CA PHE A 69 -9.05 -8.39 -0.87
C PHE A 69 -8.40 -7.07 -0.44
N TYR A 70 -7.82 -7.04 0.76
CA TYR A 70 -7.07 -5.87 1.24
C TYR A 70 -5.86 -5.55 0.34
N ALA A 71 -5.07 -6.57 -0.03
CA ALA A 71 -3.85 -6.40 -0.80
C ALA A 71 -4.10 -5.96 -2.24
N SER A 72 -5.22 -6.36 -2.86
CA SER A 72 -5.56 -6.02 -4.25
C SER A 72 -6.15 -4.61 -4.38
N VAL A 73 -6.98 -4.17 -3.42
CA VAL A 73 -7.64 -2.86 -3.49
C VAL A 73 -6.80 -1.77 -2.84
N ILE A 74 -6.31 -1.98 -1.61
CA ILE A 74 -5.67 -0.91 -0.83
C ILE A 74 -4.17 -0.86 -1.11
N GLY A 75 -3.54 -2.03 -1.30
CA GLY A 75 -2.10 -2.17 -1.50
C GLY A 75 -1.50 -1.32 -2.65
N PRO A 76 -2.07 -1.34 -3.87
CA PRO A 76 -1.55 -0.53 -4.99
C PRO A 76 -1.67 0.97 -4.72
N ARG A 77 -2.79 1.40 -4.13
CA ARG A 77 -3.06 2.82 -3.84
C ARG A 77 -2.10 3.38 -2.78
N LEU A 78 -1.85 2.63 -1.71
CA LEU A 78 -0.86 3.02 -0.70
C LEU A 78 0.56 3.10 -1.27
N ARG A 79 0.93 2.18 -2.17
CA ARG A 79 2.24 2.24 -2.86
C ARG A 79 2.35 3.50 -3.73
N SER A 80 1.32 3.81 -4.51
CA SER A 80 1.28 5.02 -5.33
C SER A 80 1.30 6.30 -4.48
N ALA A 81 0.57 6.32 -3.35
CA ALA A 81 0.57 7.43 -2.41
C ALA A 81 1.96 7.65 -1.80
N ALA A 82 2.65 6.58 -1.41
CA ALA A 82 4.00 6.65 -0.84
C ALA A 82 5.01 7.21 -1.86
N TRP A 83 4.96 6.75 -3.11
CA TRP A 83 5.81 7.29 -4.18
C TRP A 83 5.49 8.75 -4.50
N ALA A 84 4.21 9.12 -4.54
CA ALA A 84 3.80 10.48 -4.78
C ALA A 84 4.25 11.42 -3.64
N LEU A 85 4.13 10.99 -2.37
CA LEU A 85 4.59 11.75 -1.23
C LEU A 85 6.12 11.95 -1.28
N LEU A 86 6.87 10.90 -1.59
CA LEU A 86 8.32 11.01 -1.79
C LEU A 86 8.66 12.01 -2.92
N GLY A 87 7.95 11.93 -4.05
CA GLY A 87 8.10 12.87 -5.16
C GLY A 87 7.84 14.32 -4.74
N ALA A 88 6.82 14.56 -3.92
CA ALA A 88 6.50 15.88 -3.39
C ALA A 88 7.62 16.43 -2.49
N VAL A 89 8.16 15.60 -1.60
CA VAL A 89 9.28 15.96 -0.71
C VAL A 89 10.53 16.28 -1.54
N LEU A 90 10.87 15.45 -2.52
CA LEU A 90 12.02 15.67 -3.40
C LEU A 90 11.87 16.94 -4.24
N ALA A 91 10.69 17.17 -4.83
CA ALA A 91 10.41 18.36 -5.63
C ALA A 91 10.45 19.64 -4.77
N THR A 92 9.92 19.59 -3.55
CA THR A 92 10.01 20.70 -2.59
C THR A 92 11.46 21.02 -2.23
N ALA A 93 12.27 19.99 -1.95
CA ALA A 93 13.70 20.18 -1.72
C ALA A 93 14.40 20.79 -2.95
N GLY A 94 14.05 20.36 -4.16
CA GLY A 94 14.55 20.95 -5.41
C GLY A 94 14.17 22.42 -5.59
N ALA A 95 12.93 22.79 -5.23
CA ALA A 95 12.47 24.18 -5.28
C ALA A 95 13.29 25.08 -4.34
N LEU A 96 13.62 24.60 -3.14
CA LEU A 96 14.42 25.34 -2.17
C LEU A 96 15.85 25.63 -2.66
N VAL A 97 16.45 24.71 -3.42
CA VAL A 97 17.82 24.88 -3.95
C VAL A 97 17.86 25.74 -5.21
N THR A 98 16.76 25.83 -5.94
CA THR A 98 16.67 26.55 -7.22
C THR A 98 16.15 27.98 -7.08
N GLY A 99 15.91 28.51 -5.89
CA GLY A 99 15.53 29.92 -5.70
C GLY A 99 16.71 30.87 -5.90
N GLY A 100 16.82 31.52 -7.07
CA GLY A 100 17.85 32.53 -7.36
C GLY A 100 17.71 33.16 -8.75
N ASP A 101 18.59 34.11 -9.05
CA ASP A 101 18.46 34.98 -10.21
C ASP A 101 19.09 34.38 -11.47
N GLY A 102 18.27 34.23 -12.51
CA GLY A 102 18.67 33.72 -13.83
C GLY A 102 17.55 32.94 -14.50
N LEU A 103 17.46 33.00 -15.84
CA LEU A 103 16.37 32.35 -16.59
C LEU A 103 16.29 30.83 -16.31
N VAL A 104 17.44 30.15 -16.30
CA VAL A 104 17.52 28.71 -16.05
C VAL A 104 17.07 28.37 -14.63
N GLN A 105 17.55 29.15 -13.65
CA GLN A 105 17.25 28.93 -12.24
C GLN A 105 15.76 29.22 -11.94
N SER A 106 15.22 30.30 -12.48
CA SER A 106 13.79 30.64 -12.39
C SER A 106 12.90 29.57 -13.03
N THR A 107 13.26 29.08 -14.21
CA THR A 107 12.51 28.01 -14.89
C THR A 107 12.53 26.71 -14.07
N ALA A 108 13.70 26.34 -13.54
CA ALA A 108 13.85 25.15 -12.71
C ALA A 108 13.05 25.25 -11.40
N HIS A 109 13.03 26.43 -10.77
CA HIS A 109 12.25 26.69 -9.57
C HIS A 109 10.75 26.55 -9.80
N ILE A 110 10.24 27.16 -10.88
CA ILE A 110 8.83 27.04 -11.26
C ILE A 110 8.46 25.58 -11.54
N ALA A 111 9.29 24.86 -12.31
CA ALA A 111 9.08 23.44 -12.60
C ALA A 111 9.05 22.57 -11.33
N ALA A 112 9.96 22.83 -10.38
CA ALA A 112 10.01 22.12 -9.11
C ALA A 112 8.75 22.37 -8.26
N ILE A 113 8.24 23.60 -8.22
CA ILE A 113 6.98 23.92 -7.54
C ILE A 113 5.80 23.18 -8.19
N ILE A 114 5.69 23.21 -9.52
CA ILE A 114 4.62 22.52 -10.24
C ILE A 114 4.65 21.01 -9.94
N LEU A 115 5.84 20.40 -9.98
CA LEU A 115 6.02 18.99 -9.63
C LEU A 115 5.63 18.70 -8.18
N ALA A 116 6.04 19.55 -7.23
CA ALA A 116 5.70 19.39 -5.82
C ALA A 116 4.18 19.39 -5.61
N ILE A 117 3.47 20.32 -6.26
CA ILE A 117 2.00 20.40 -6.21
C ILE A 117 1.38 19.15 -6.84
N ALA A 118 1.80 18.75 -8.04
CA ALA A 118 1.25 17.58 -8.73
C ALA A 118 1.42 16.30 -7.90
N PHE A 119 2.60 16.10 -7.32
CA PHE A 119 2.89 14.96 -6.46
C PHE A 119 2.12 15.01 -5.14
N ALA A 120 1.97 16.20 -4.52
CA ALA A 120 1.18 16.35 -3.31
C ALA A 120 -0.30 16.02 -3.55
N VAL A 121 -0.88 16.51 -4.65
CA VAL A 121 -2.25 16.16 -5.06
C VAL A 121 -2.36 14.65 -5.31
N GLY A 122 -1.40 14.05 -6.00
CA GLY A 122 -1.36 12.60 -6.21
C GLY A 122 -1.32 11.81 -4.91
N ALA A 123 -0.49 12.22 -3.96
CA ALA A 123 -0.38 11.58 -2.64
C ALA A 123 -1.71 11.64 -1.87
N LEU A 124 -2.36 12.81 -1.87
CA LEU A 124 -3.67 13.00 -1.25
C LEU A 124 -4.75 12.17 -1.94
N ALA A 125 -4.81 12.17 -3.27
CA ALA A 125 -5.81 11.41 -4.03
C ALA A 125 -5.68 9.90 -3.79
N PHE A 126 -4.47 9.35 -3.91
CA PHE A 126 -4.23 7.93 -3.67
C PHE A 126 -4.42 7.55 -2.19
N GLY A 127 -4.01 8.42 -1.26
CA GLY A 127 -4.25 8.24 0.17
C GLY A 127 -5.74 8.25 0.52
N ALA A 128 -6.48 9.22 0.00
CA ALA A 128 -7.93 9.33 0.20
C ALA A 128 -8.67 8.12 -0.38
N LEU A 129 -8.30 7.67 -1.59
CA LEU A 129 -8.86 6.44 -2.16
C LEU A 129 -8.53 5.21 -1.31
N ALA A 130 -7.30 5.11 -0.79
CA ALA A 130 -6.92 4.01 0.09
C ALA A 130 -7.75 4.01 1.38
N ILE A 131 -7.95 5.19 2.01
CA ILE A 131 -8.77 5.34 3.22
C ILE A 131 -10.24 5.06 2.91
N TYR A 132 -10.76 5.61 1.81
CA TYR A 132 -12.14 5.39 1.38
C TYR A 132 -12.40 3.91 1.19
N HIS A 133 -11.55 3.20 0.44
CA HIS A 133 -11.70 1.76 0.27
C HIS A 133 -11.48 1.00 1.59
N ALA A 134 -10.58 1.41 2.47
CA ALA A 134 -10.44 0.78 3.78
C ALA A 134 -11.68 0.94 4.66
N ALA A 135 -12.41 2.05 4.54
CA ALA A 135 -13.62 2.35 5.31
C ALA A 135 -14.90 1.78 4.68
N THR A 136 -14.97 1.71 3.35
CA THR A 136 -16.18 1.31 2.61
C THR A 136 -16.16 -0.11 2.10
N THR A 137 -15.00 -0.77 2.11
CA THR A 137 -14.95 -2.22 1.87
C THR A 137 -15.75 -2.87 2.98
N PRO A 138 -16.89 -3.52 2.67
CA PRO A 138 -17.59 -4.32 3.64
C PRO A 138 -16.58 -5.35 4.13
N ARG A 139 -16.22 -5.28 5.41
CA ARG A 139 -15.72 -6.49 6.05
C ARG A 139 -16.93 -7.38 6.01
N VAL A 140 -17.02 -8.25 5.00
CA VAL A 140 -17.96 -9.36 5.01
C VAL A 140 -17.55 -10.15 6.24
N SER A 141 -18.12 -9.76 7.37
CA SER A 141 -18.02 -10.52 8.57
C SER A 141 -18.88 -11.72 8.28
N PHE A 142 -18.21 -12.82 7.91
CA PHE A 142 -18.81 -14.14 7.94
C PHE A 142 -19.45 -14.45 9.30
N ALA A 143 -19.26 -13.61 10.33
CA ALA A 143 -20.10 -13.55 11.52
C ALA A 143 -21.61 -13.60 11.19
N ASP A 144 -22.08 -12.90 10.15
CA ASP A 144 -23.49 -12.97 9.74
C ASP A 144 -23.81 -14.33 9.11
N SER A 145 -22.88 -14.94 8.37
CA SER A 145 -23.02 -16.27 7.75
C SER A 145 -22.95 -17.43 8.77
N TYR A 146 -22.18 -17.27 9.85
CA TYR A 146 -22.17 -18.21 10.98
C TYR A 146 -23.39 -18.02 11.88
N ALA A 147 -23.90 -16.79 12.01
CA ALA A 147 -25.15 -16.51 12.74
C ALA A 147 -26.38 -17.09 12.01
N GLU A 148 -26.43 -17.01 10.68
CA GLU A 148 -27.49 -17.65 9.88
C GLU A 148 -27.42 -19.19 9.96
N ALA A 149 -26.21 -19.77 10.01
CA ALA A 149 -26.04 -21.21 10.20
C ALA A 149 -26.45 -21.69 11.62
N GLU A 150 -26.35 -20.84 12.64
CA GLU A 150 -26.82 -21.12 14.00
C GLU A 150 -28.34 -20.95 14.15
N SER A 151 -28.97 -20.10 13.33
CA SER A 151 -30.42 -19.84 13.41
C SER A 151 -31.31 -20.82 12.64
N ASP A 152 -30.75 -21.60 11.73
CA ASP A 152 -31.47 -22.60 10.93
C ASP A 152 -31.55 -23.99 11.61
N ASP A 153 -30.95 -24.15 12.80
CA ASP A 153 -30.91 -25.40 13.60
C ASP A 153 -31.89 -25.40 14.81
N ASP A 154 -32.79 -24.39 14.90
CA ASP A 154 -33.91 -24.28 15.86
C ASP A 154 -35.28 -24.46 15.18
#